data_AF-A0A388L9N5-F1
#
_entry.id   AF-A0A388L9N5-F1
#
_cell.length_a   1.000
_cell.length_b   1.000
_cell.length_c   1.000
_cell.angle_alpha   90.00
_cell.angle_beta   90.00
_cell.angle_gamma   90.00
#
_symmetry.space_group_name_H-M   'P 1'
#
loop_
_entity.id
_entity.type
_entity.pdbx_description
1 polymer ?
#
loop_
_entity_poly.entity_id
_entity_poly.type
_entity_poly.pdbx_seq_one_letter_code
_entity_poly.pdbx_strand_id
1 'polypeptide(L)'
;MSNADQRDGGVAGGGGQDDRRRYRPPTCFACNEAGHYANQCPNRAPRHQHQSRPSTSSDLRGSRSPRRYDSRRTRDSPERDLGIRATVMKLSKSVTAMHKYVEQQNLKKEEKERRKREKKEAAEREEAEKVRQEEKEARATEKARKRAEEQNKVADAERERRAQMKKDVDISVAVRLNEMEESWFQRLHSMIGPLYSTSDKKGKKKVAYVSSQESSDESEASDTSVTQELSERTSMLHISEKRKQGPDVEIEDNPPMEKPPKRTPKQGGLKPVKLTARMTRTKARRLSGKM
;
A
#
# COMPACT_ATOMS: atom_id res chain seq x y z
N MET A 1 -4.30 -39.70 -37.20
CA MET A 1 -4.94 -40.42 -36.09
C MET A 1 -3.82 -40.77 -35.12
N SER A 2 -3.75 -40.42 -33.84
CA SER A 2 -4.45 -39.49 -32.96
C SER A 2 -3.47 -39.28 -31.81
N ASN A 3 -2.73 -38.17 -31.79
CA ASN A 3 -1.88 -37.83 -30.64
C ASN A 3 -2.74 -37.09 -29.63
N ALA A 4 -3.13 -37.80 -28.57
CA ALA A 4 -3.79 -37.23 -27.41
C ALA A 4 -2.73 -36.50 -26.57
N ASP A 5 -2.74 -35.16 -26.65
CA ASP A 5 -2.01 -34.30 -25.73
C ASP A 5 -2.54 -34.49 -24.30
N GLN A 6 -1.76 -35.18 -23.48
CA GLN A 6 -1.82 -35.10 -22.02
C GLN A 6 -1.35 -33.71 -21.59
N ARG A 7 -2.30 -32.84 -21.22
CA ARG A 7 -2.01 -31.66 -20.39
C ARG A 7 -2.28 -32.04 -18.94
N ASP A 8 -1.22 -32.45 -18.24
CA ASP A 8 -1.16 -32.41 -16.79
C ASP A 8 -1.19 -30.96 -16.32
N GLY A 9 -2.38 -30.51 -15.90
CA GLY A 9 -2.61 -29.23 -15.24
C GLY A 9 -2.06 -29.24 -13.83
N GLY A 10 -0.77 -28.88 -13.69
CA GLY A 10 -0.11 -28.64 -12.41
C GLY A 10 -0.69 -27.44 -11.67
N VAL A 11 -1.51 -27.75 -10.66
CA VAL A 11 -1.60 -27.13 -9.32
C VAL A 11 -1.01 -25.71 -9.20
N ALA A 12 -1.88 -24.70 -9.33
CA ALA A 12 -1.58 -23.34 -8.92
C ALA A 12 -2.59 -22.88 -7.87
N GLY A 13 -2.09 -22.75 -6.64
CA GLY A 13 -2.44 -21.65 -5.74
C GLY A 13 -3.76 -21.79 -4.99
N GLY A 14 -3.65 -22.18 -3.72
CA GLY A 14 -4.70 -21.98 -2.73
C GLY A 14 -5.07 -20.51 -2.60
N GLY A 15 -6.11 -20.10 -3.32
CA GLY A 15 -6.87 -18.89 -3.04
C GLY A 15 -7.84 -19.21 -1.91
N GLY A 16 -7.60 -18.61 -0.73
CA GLY A 16 -8.40 -18.72 0.46
C GLY A 16 -9.90 -18.68 0.15
N GLN A 17 -10.54 -19.83 0.32
CA GLN A 17 -11.95 -20.08 0.04
C GLN A 17 -12.84 -19.72 1.25
N ASP A 18 -12.36 -18.85 2.14
CA ASP A 18 -13.06 -18.44 3.36
C ASP A 18 -13.74 -17.06 3.26
N ASP A 19 -13.59 -16.35 2.15
CA ASP A 19 -14.32 -15.10 1.88
C ASP A 19 -15.53 -15.29 0.97
N ARG A 20 -16.05 -16.53 0.89
CA ARG A 20 -17.47 -16.73 0.63
C ARG A 20 -18.24 -16.25 1.86
N ARG A 21 -18.30 -14.92 2.02
CA ARG A 21 -19.19 -14.26 2.97
C ARG A 21 -20.51 -15.01 2.92
N ARG A 22 -20.84 -15.74 4.00
CA ARG A 22 -22.11 -16.44 4.13
C ARG A 22 -23.16 -15.47 3.64
N TYR A 23 -23.78 -15.78 2.50
CA TYR A 23 -24.66 -14.88 1.77
C TYR A 23 -25.76 -14.52 2.76
N ARG A 24 -25.62 -13.35 3.42
CA ARG A 24 -26.53 -12.96 4.48
C ARG A 24 -27.87 -12.81 3.76
N PRO A 25 -28.92 -13.56 4.15
CA PRO A 25 -30.20 -13.45 3.50
C PRO A 25 -30.61 -11.98 3.51
N PRO A 26 -31.11 -11.44 2.38
CA PRO A 26 -31.45 -10.03 2.27
C PRO A 26 -32.40 -9.65 3.41
N THR A 27 -32.06 -8.57 4.12
CA THR A 27 -32.90 -7.99 5.16
C THR A 27 -33.78 -6.91 4.55
N CYS A 28 -35.07 -6.94 4.87
CA CYS A 28 -36.02 -5.95 4.41
C CYS A 28 -35.71 -4.58 5.02
N PHE A 29 -35.46 -3.55 4.20
CA PHE A 29 -35.20 -2.19 4.71
C PHE A 29 -36.38 -1.54 5.45
N ALA A 30 -37.60 -2.08 5.32
CA ALA A 30 -38.79 -1.51 5.97
C ALA A 30 -39.06 -2.08 7.36
N CYS A 31 -38.86 -3.39 7.57
CA CYS A 31 -39.10 -4.06 8.86
C CYS A 31 -37.85 -4.71 9.50
N ASN A 32 -36.71 -4.68 8.81
CA ASN A 32 -35.43 -5.30 9.20
C ASN A 32 -35.47 -6.83 9.42
N GLU A 33 -36.53 -7.51 9.00
CA GLU A 33 -36.61 -8.97 9.02
C GLU A 33 -35.84 -9.57 7.82
N ALA A 34 -35.15 -10.69 8.05
CA ALA A 34 -34.45 -11.41 7.01
C ALA A 34 -35.42 -12.24 6.13
N GLY A 35 -35.08 -12.39 4.84
CA GLY A 35 -35.77 -13.34 3.95
C GLY A 35 -36.70 -12.73 2.91
N HIS A 36 -36.84 -11.40 2.86
CA HIS A 36 -37.62 -10.72 1.81
C HIS A 36 -37.06 -9.33 1.50
N TYR A 37 -37.31 -8.86 0.28
CA TYR A 37 -36.98 -7.50 -0.14
C TYR A 37 -38.11 -6.53 0.24
N ALA A 38 -37.81 -5.22 0.31
CA ALA A 38 -38.77 -4.20 0.75
C ALA A 38 -40.08 -4.14 -0.07
N ASN A 39 -40.07 -4.61 -1.32
CA ASN A 39 -41.24 -4.73 -2.18
C ASN A 39 -42.15 -5.93 -1.85
N GLN A 40 -41.67 -6.90 -1.07
CA GLN A 40 -42.36 -8.12 -0.66
C GLN A 40 -42.72 -8.14 0.84
N CYS A 41 -42.52 -7.01 1.54
CA CYS A 41 -42.75 -6.95 2.97
C CYS A 41 -44.24 -7.08 3.31
N PRO A 42 -44.65 -8.10 4.11
CA PRO A 42 -46.04 -8.26 4.53
C PRO A 42 -46.47 -7.13 5.48
N ASN A 43 -45.51 -6.58 6.23
CA ASN A 43 -45.68 -5.41 7.09
C ASN A 43 -45.53 -4.08 6.33
N ARG A 44 -45.51 -4.10 4.99
CA ARG A 44 -45.61 -2.87 4.21
C ARG A 44 -46.99 -2.32 4.46
N ALA A 45 -47.09 -1.42 5.46
CA ALA A 45 -48.29 -0.67 5.79
C ALA A 45 -48.99 -0.32 4.48
N PRO A 46 -50.29 -0.65 4.28
CA PRO A 46 -51.00 -0.48 3.02
C PRO A 46 -51.02 0.98 2.58
N ARG A 47 -49.91 1.50 2.06
CA ARG A 47 -49.83 2.78 1.41
C ARG A 47 -50.50 2.59 0.07
N HIS A 48 -51.81 2.83 0.07
CA HIS A 48 -52.50 3.42 -1.05
C HIS A 48 -52.35 2.65 -2.37
N GLN A 49 -52.79 1.39 -2.41
CA GLN A 49 -53.09 0.69 -3.67
C GLN A 49 -54.36 1.22 -4.38
N HIS A 50 -54.80 2.45 -4.10
CA HIS A 50 -55.91 3.13 -4.77
C HIS A 50 -55.64 4.62 -5.03
N GLN A 51 -54.48 4.96 -5.59
CA GLN A 51 -54.32 6.20 -6.38
C GLN A 51 -53.59 5.82 -7.68
N SER A 52 -54.32 5.29 -8.65
CA SER A 52 -54.83 6.13 -9.75
C SER A 52 -53.68 6.70 -10.57
N ARG A 53 -53.27 5.91 -11.56
CA ARG A 53 -52.95 6.39 -12.91
C ARG A 53 -53.57 7.78 -13.16
N PRO A 54 -52.82 8.76 -13.69
CA PRO A 54 -53.45 9.91 -14.32
C PRO A 54 -54.23 9.41 -15.54
N SER A 55 -55.52 9.17 -15.32
CA SER A 55 -56.51 8.96 -16.36
C SER A 55 -56.52 10.19 -17.26
N THR A 56 -55.94 10.03 -18.44
CA THR A 56 -56.33 10.77 -19.63
C THR A 56 -57.75 10.35 -19.99
N SER A 57 -58.74 10.98 -19.35
CA SER A 57 -60.18 10.78 -19.59
C SER A 57 -60.89 11.98 -18.95
N SER A 58 -61.08 13.08 -19.68
CA SER A 58 -62.35 13.32 -20.38
C SER A 58 -63.56 12.76 -19.64
N ASP A 59 -63.88 13.32 -18.48
CA ASP A 59 -65.25 13.21 -17.95
C ASP A 59 -65.86 14.60 -17.78
N LEU A 60 -66.33 15.08 -18.93
CA LEU A 60 -67.33 16.11 -19.06
C LEU A 60 -68.68 15.48 -18.72
N ARG A 61 -69.13 15.56 -17.46
CA ARG A 61 -70.56 15.44 -17.11
C ARG A 61 -70.80 15.81 -15.64
N GLY A 62 -71.57 16.89 -15.45
CA GLY A 62 -72.56 16.89 -14.38
C GLY A 62 -72.38 17.87 -13.22
N SER A 63 -72.47 19.17 -13.50
CA SER A 63 -73.17 20.09 -12.60
C SER A 63 -74.06 21.01 -13.43
N ARG A 64 -75.26 20.50 -13.72
CA ARG A 64 -76.39 21.29 -14.19
C ARG A 64 -76.93 22.15 -13.04
N SER A 65 -77.36 23.34 -13.45
CA SER A 65 -78.32 24.25 -12.81
C SER A 65 -77.79 25.25 -11.78
N PRO A 66 -78.42 26.44 -11.64
CA PRO A 66 -79.64 26.92 -12.30
C PRO A 66 -79.47 28.20 -13.14
N ARG A 67 -80.17 28.22 -14.29
CA ARG A 67 -80.67 29.44 -14.93
C ARG A 67 -81.25 30.37 -13.88
N ARG A 68 -80.58 31.48 -13.56
CA ARG A 68 -81.23 32.69 -13.08
C ARG A 68 -80.55 33.92 -13.67
N TYR A 69 -81.39 34.69 -14.35
CA TYR A 69 -81.26 36.11 -14.60
C TYR A 69 -80.25 36.54 -15.68
N ASP A 70 -80.78 36.59 -16.90
CA ASP A 70 -80.37 37.50 -17.96
C ASP A 70 -80.60 38.94 -17.46
N SER A 71 -79.68 39.43 -16.63
CA SER A 71 -79.62 40.83 -16.24
C SER A 71 -79.30 41.63 -17.49
N ARG A 72 -80.38 42.12 -18.12
CA ARG A 72 -80.47 43.42 -18.78
C ARG A 72 -79.16 43.86 -19.42
N ARG A 73 -79.14 43.83 -20.77
CA ARG A 73 -78.31 44.71 -21.63
C ARG A 73 -78.21 46.11 -21.02
N THR A 74 -77.25 46.27 -20.12
CA THR A 74 -76.79 47.56 -19.68
C THR A 74 -75.96 47.98 -20.87
N ARG A 75 -76.51 48.95 -21.59
CA ARG A 75 -75.87 49.60 -22.72
C ARG A 75 -74.62 50.25 -22.15
N ASP A 76 -73.53 49.49 -22.09
CA ASP A 76 -72.25 49.98 -21.62
C ASP A 76 -71.87 51.13 -22.54
N SER A 77 -71.84 52.33 -21.97
CA SER A 77 -71.36 53.51 -22.68
C SER A 77 -69.95 53.20 -23.19
N PRO A 78 -69.69 53.30 -24.51
CA PRO A 78 -68.39 52.97 -25.11
C PRO A 78 -67.21 53.72 -24.47
N GLU A 79 -67.49 54.82 -23.78
CA GLU A 79 -66.52 55.65 -23.06
C GLU A 79 -65.90 54.97 -21.82
N ARG A 80 -66.67 54.18 -21.05
CA ARG A 80 -66.11 53.44 -19.89
C ARG A 80 -65.25 52.25 -20.30
N ASP A 81 -65.58 51.63 -21.43
CA ASP A 81 -64.84 50.50 -21.99
C ASP A 81 -63.44 50.92 -22.47
N LEU A 82 -63.28 52.13 -23.00
CA LEU A 82 -61.98 52.66 -23.41
C LEU A 82 -61.00 52.79 -22.23
N GLY A 83 -61.48 53.24 -21.06
CA GLY A 83 -60.67 53.34 -19.85
C GLY A 83 -60.19 51.97 -19.35
N ILE A 84 -61.07 50.97 -19.37
CA ILE A 84 -60.74 49.59 -18.97
C ILE A 84 -59.76 48.95 -19.96
N ARG A 85 -59.94 49.13 -21.27
CA ARG A 85 -59.00 48.63 -22.28
C ARG A 85 -57.60 49.22 -22.10
N ALA A 86 -57.50 50.52 -21.77
CA ALA A 86 -56.22 51.16 -21.52
C ALA A 86 -55.52 50.59 -20.27
N THR A 87 -56.23 50.32 -19.18
CA THR A 87 -55.65 49.68 -17.98
C THR A 87 -55.23 48.25 -18.26
N VAL A 88 -56.03 47.48 -19.00
CA VAL A 88 -55.69 46.12 -19.44
C VAL A 88 -54.42 46.11 -20.30
N MET A 89 -54.25 47.07 -21.22
CA MET A 89 -53.02 47.18 -22.02
C MET A 89 -51.78 47.56 -21.17
N LYS A 90 -51.94 48.39 -20.14
CA LYS A 90 -50.85 48.70 -19.21
C LYS A 90 -50.45 47.46 -18.40
N LEU A 91 -51.44 46.71 -17.91
CA LEU A 91 -51.22 45.46 -17.18
C LEU A 91 -50.56 44.40 -18.07
N SER A 92 -51.04 44.20 -19.30
CA SER A 92 -50.43 43.23 -20.23
C SER A 92 -48.97 43.57 -20.53
N LYS A 93 -48.64 44.85 -20.75
CA LYS A 93 -47.25 45.31 -20.87
C LYS A 93 -46.43 44.98 -19.63
N SER A 94 -46.92 45.26 -18.43
CA SER A 94 -46.21 44.93 -17.18
C SER A 94 -46.00 43.43 -17.00
N VAL A 95 -47.00 42.60 -17.34
CA VAL A 95 -46.92 41.14 -17.24
C VAL A 95 -45.91 40.58 -18.26
N THR A 96 -45.89 41.10 -19.49
CA THR A 96 -44.87 40.68 -20.48
C THR A 96 -43.46 41.07 -20.06
N ALA A 97 -43.28 42.25 -19.45
CA ALA A 97 -41.98 42.66 -18.91
C ALA A 97 -41.51 41.76 -17.77
N MET A 98 -42.42 41.41 -16.85
CA MET A 98 -42.17 40.47 -15.76
C MET A 98 -41.84 39.06 -16.28
N HIS A 99 -42.56 38.57 -17.28
CA HIS A 99 -42.29 37.27 -17.91
C HIS A 99 -40.87 37.21 -18.48
N LYS A 100 -40.48 38.21 -19.27
CA LYS A 100 -39.14 38.33 -19.84
C LYS A 100 -38.05 38.35 -18.77
N TYR A 101 -38.29 39.02 -17.65
CA TYR A 101 -37.35 39.04 -16.52
C TYR A 101 -37.19 37.65 -15.88
N VAL A 102 -38.29 36.92 -15.69
CA VAL A 102 -38.26 35.54 -15.16
C VAL A 102 -37.54 34.60 -16.12
N GLU A 103 -37.83 34.66 -17.42
CA GLU A 103 -37.13 33.89 -18.44
C GLU A 103 -35.62 34.19 -18.42
N GLN A 104 -35.24 35.46 -18.34
CA GLN A 104 -33.83 35.86 -18.27
C GLN A 104 -33.14 35.34 -17.00
N GLN A 105 -33.84 35.33 -15.86
CA GLN A 105 -33.32 34.74 -14.61
C GLN A 105 -33.16 33.23 -14.72
N ASN A 106 -34.11 32.54 -15.36
CA ASN A 106 -34.05 31.10 -15.57
C ASN A 106 -32.89 30.72 -16.51
N LEU A 107 -32.71 31.44 -17.62
CA LEU A 107 -31.58 31.23 -18.54
C LEU A 107 -30.23 31.44 -17.85
N LYS A 108 -30.10 32.48 -17.01
CA LYS A 108 -28.89 32.71 -16.21
C LYS A 108 -28.63 31.61 -15.18
N LYS A 109 -29.67 31.00 -14.61
CA LYS A 109 -29.54 29.87 -13.69
C LYS A 109 -29.12 28.61 -14.44
N GLU A 110 -29.77 28.30 -15.56
CA GLU A 110 -29.47 27.12 -16.37
C GLU A 110 -28.05 27.15 -16.95
N GLU A 111 -27.59 28.31 -17.43
CA GLU A 111 -26.22 28.46 -17.93
C GLU A 111 -25.18 28.23 -16.81
N LYS A 112 -25.44 28.74 -15.60
CA LYS A 112 -24.58 28.49 -14.43
C LYS A 112 -24.56 27.01 -14.08
N GLU A 113 -25.68 26.31 -14.16
CA GLU A 113 -25.75 24.87 -13.91
C GLU A 113 -25.05 24.05 -14.98
N ARG A 114 -25.18 24.43 -16.26
CA ARG A 114 -24.45 23.80 -17.36
C ARG A 114 -22.94 23.96 -17.18
N ARG A 115 -22.47 25.18 -16.89
CA ARG A 115 -21.05 25.45 -16.62
C ARG A 115 -20.52 24.69 -15.40
N LYS A 116 -21.34 24.54 -14.34
CA LYS A 116 -20.98 23.72 -13.17
C LYS A 116 -20.86 22.23 -13.52
N ARG A 117 -21.75 21.70 -14.37
CA ARG A 117 -21.69 20.31 -14.84
C ARG A 117 -20.47 20.06 -15.71
N GLU A 118 -20.22 20.91 -16.69
CA GLU A 118 -19.04 20.82 -17.56
C GLU A 118 -17.73 20.90 -16.77
N LYS A 119 -17.64 21.80 -15.76
CA LYS A 119 -16.45 21.89 -14.90
C LYS A 119 -16.23 20.62 -14.08
N LYS A 120 -17.30 19.99 -13.56
CA LYS A 120 -17.20 18.73 -12.80
C LYS A 120 -16.78 17.57 -13.70
N GLU A 121 -17.37 17.46 -14.87
CA GLU A 121 -17.02 16.42 -15.84
C GLU A 121 -15.59 16.57 -16.36
N ALA A 122 -15.13 17.80 -16.60
CA ALA A 122 -13.75 18.07 -16.97
C ALA A 122 -12.76 17.68 -15.86
N ALA A 123 -13.09 17.97 -14.59
CA ALA A 123 -12.27 17.57 -13.45
C ALA A 123 -12.21 16.04 -13.31
N GLU A 124 -13.34 15.34 -13.47
CA GLU A 124 -13.40 13.88 -13.43
C GLU A 124 -12.57 13.24 -14.57
N ARG A 125 -12.60 13.83 -15.76
CA ARG A 125 -11.76 13.38 -16.89
C ARG A 125 -10.26 13.55 -16.61
N GLU A 126 -9.86 14.67 -15.99
CA GLU A 126 -8.47 14.92 -15.61
C GLU A 126 -7.99 13.94 -14.53
N GLU A 127 -8.82 13.66 -13.51
CA GLU A 127 -8.51 12.69 -12.46
C GLU A 127 -8.39 11.26 -13.04
N ALA A 128 -9.32 10.85 -13.92
CA ALA A 128 -9.26 9.56 -14.58
C ALA A 128 -8.00 9.40 -15.46
N GLU A 129 -7.52 10.49 -16.08
CA GLU A 129 -6.26 10.47 -16.83
C GLU A 129 -5.05 10.33 -15.92
N LYS A 130 -5.00 11.07 -14.80
CA LYS A 130 -3.93 10.95 -13.79
C LYS A 130 -3.83 9.53 -13.25
N VAL A 131 -4.95 8.91 -12.87
CA VAL A 131 -4.98 7.51 -12.40
C VAL A 131 -4.44 6.56 -13.48
N ARG A 132 -4.77 6.77 -14.76
CA ARG A 132 -4.23 5.97 -15.87
C ARG A 132 -2.73 6.17 -16.07
N GLN A 133 -2.20 7.37 -15.82
CA GLN A 133 -0.77 7.65 -15.91
C GLN A 133 -0.03 6.99 -14.74
N GLU A 134 -0.52 7.16 -13.50
CA GLU A 134 0.04 6.52 -12.31
C GLU A 134 0.04 4.99 -12.42
N GLU A 135 -1.03 4.39 -12.96
CA GLU A 135 -1.07 2.94 -13.19
C GLU A 135 -0.02 2.49 -14.22
N LYS A 136 0.18 3.25 -15.31
CA LYS A 136 1.21 2.95 -16.31
C LYS A 136 2.61 3.06 -15.72
N GLU A 137 2.86 4.05 -14.88
CA GLU A 137 4.14 4.24 -14.17
C GLU A 137 4.38 3.12 -13.15
N ALA A 138 3.36 2.74 -12.37
CA ALA A 138 3.44 1.61 -11.45
C ALA A 138 3.75 0.29 -12.20
N ARG A 139 3.10 0.05 -13.34
CA ARG A 139 3.39 -1.12 -14.19
C ARG A 139 4.81 -1.07 -14.79
N ALA A 140 5.30 0.11 -15.16
CA ALA A 140 6.65 0.27 -15.71
C ALA A 140 7.73 0.03 -14.64
N THR A 141 7.54 0.60 -13.45
CA THR A 141 8.47 0.43 -12.31
C THR A 141 8.49 -1.01 -11.81
N GLU A 142 7.35 -1.70 -11.76
CA GLU A 142 7.30 -3.13 -11.42
C GLU A 142 8.05 -3.98 -12.45
N LYS A 143 7.86 -3.70 -13.75
CA LYS A 143 8.61 -4.39 -14.83
C LYS A 143 10.10 -4.13 -14.75
N ALA A 144 10.52 -2.90 -14.43
CA ALA A 144 11.92 -2.56 -14.22
C ALA A 144 12.52 -3.33 -13.04
N ARG A 145 11.78 -3.43 -11.92
CA ARG A 145 12.20 -4.21 -10.75
C ARG A 145 12.38 -5.69 -11.08
N LYS A 146 11.44 -6.30 -11.82
CA LYS A 146 11.55 -7.71 -12.24
C LYS A 146 12.79 -7.95 -13.11
N ARG A 147 13.07 -7.07 -14.07
CA ARG A 147 14.27 -7.16 -14.91
C ARG A 147 15.56 -7.02 -14.11
N ALA A 148 15.59 -6.10 -13.14
CA ALA A 148 16.75 -5.94 -12.26
C ALA A 148 16.96 -7.18 -11.37
N GLU A 149 15.88 -7.78 -10.86
CA GLU A 149 15.95 -9.02 -10.08
C GLU A 149 16.47 -10.20 -10.92
N GLU A 150 16.00 -10.35 -12.16
CA GLU A 150 16.50 -11.35 -13.10
C GLU A 150 17.99 -11.16 -13.41
N GLN A 151 18.42 -9.92 -13.68
CA GLN A 151 19.84 -9.60 -13.91
C GLN A 151 20.71 -9.92 -12.70
N ASN A 152 20.23 -9.61 -11.49
CA ASN A 152 20.94 -9.95 -10.26
C ASN A 152 21.08 -11.47 -10.10
N LYS A 153 20.02 -12.25 -10.36
CA LYS A 153 20.07 -13.72 -10.31
C LYS A 153 21.10 -14.28 -11.30
N VAL A 154 21.15 -13.75 -12.52
CA VAL A 154 22.15 -14.16 -13.52
C VAL A 154 23.57 -13.79 -13.06
N ALA A 155 23.77 -12.59 -12.51
CA ALA A 155 25.06 -12.16 -11.98
C ALA A 155 25.52 -12.99 -10.77
N ASP A 156 24.58 -13.42 -9.91
CA ASP A 156 24.88 -14.30 -8.78
C ASP A 156 25.28 -15.70 -9.23
N ALA A 157 24.55 -16.29 -10.20
CA ALA A 157 24.91 -17.57 -10.78
C ALA A 157 26.27 -17.53 -11.50
N GLU A 158 26.59 -16.44 -12.19
CA GLU A 158 27.91 -16.24 -12.81
C GLU A 158 29.02 -16.15 -11.74
N ARG A 159 28.78 -15.40 -10.66
CA ARG A 159 29.71 -15.30 -9.53
C ARG A 159 29.96 -16.66 -8.88
N GLU A 160 28.92 -17.47 -8.71
CA GLU A 160 29.05 -18.82 -8.17
C GLU A 160 29.88 -19.71 -9.10
N ARG A 161 29.62 -19.69 -10.42
CA ARG A 161 30.42 -20.42 -11.40
C ARG A 161 31.90 -20.00 -11.34
N ARG A 162 32.18 -18.70 -11.24
CA ARG A 162 33.56 -18.20 -11.09
C ARG A 162 34.20 -18.69 -9.80
N ALA A 163 33.45 -18.74 -8.69
CA ALA A 163 33.96 -19.23 -7.41
C ALA A 163 34.28 -20.73 -7.46
N GLN A 164 33.46 -21.54 -8.15
CA GLN A 164 33.75 -22.97 -8.37
C GLN A 164 35.03 -23.16 -9.19
N MET A 165 35.14 -22.50 -10.35
CA MET A 165 36.36 -22.54 -11.17
C MET A 165 37.61 -22.11 -10.38
N LYS A 166 37.49 -21.10 -9.52
CA LYS A 166 38.59 -20.67 -8.65
C LYS A 166 39.01 -21.77 -7.68
N LYS A 167 38.05 -22.44 -7.02
CA LYS A 167 38.34 -23.56 -6.11
C LYS A 167 39.05 -24.71 -6.84
N ASP A 168 38.61 -25.06 -8.04
CA ASP A 168 39.23 -26.14 -8.83
C ASP A 168 40.67 -25.79 -9.22
N VAL A 169 40.91 -24.53 -9.58
CA VAL A 169 42.28 -24.02 -9.86
C VAL A 169 43.13 -24.05 -8.60
N ASP A 170 42.61 -23.58 -7.45
CA ASP A 170 43.34 -23.58 -6.18
C ASP A 170 43.71 -25.02 -5.76
N ILE A 171 42.78 -25.98 -5.90
CA ILE A 171 43.05 -27.41 -5.66
C ILE A 171 44.12 -27.95 -6.61
N SER A 172 44.02 -27.66 -7.91
CA SER A 172 45.03 -28.11 -8.88
C SER A 172 46.42 -27.55 -8.60
N VAL A 173 46.52 -26.30 -8.13
CA VAL A 173 47.79 -25.69 -7.74
C VAL A 173 48.34 -26.36 -6.49
N ALA A 174 47.50 -26.60 -5.47
CA ALA A 174 47.89 -27.28 -4.25
C ALA A 174 48.42 -28.71 -4.52
N VAL A 175 47.75 -29.48 -5.39
CA VAL A 175 48.21 -30.81 -5.79
C VAL A 175 49.59 -30.74 -6.45
N ARG A 176 49.80 -29.82 -7.39
CA ARG A 176 51.12 -29.64 -8.05
C ARG A 176 52.21 -29.18 -7.09
N LEU A 177 51.89 -28.31 -6.11
CA LEU A 177 52.84 -27.91 -5.07
C LEU A 177 53.24 -29.10 -4.19
N ASN A 178 52.28 -29.91 -3.75
CA ASN A 178 52.56 -31.14 -2.99
C ASN A 178 53.41 -32.13 -3.78
N GLU A 179 53.11 -32.35 -5.07
CA GLU A 179 53.92 -33.21 -5.95
C GLU A 179 55.37 -32.71 -6.07
N MET A 180 55.56 -31.39 -6.18
CA MET A 180 56.90 -30.79 -6.20
C MET A 180 57.61 -30.94 -4.85
N GLU A 181 56.92 -30.72 -3.73
CA GLU A 181 57.48 -30.91 -2.40
C GLU A 181 57.92 -32.35 -2.17
N GLU A 182 57.06 -33.33 -2.50
CA GLU A 182 57.40 -34.76 -2.41
C GLU A 182 58.62 -35.10 -3.28
N SER A 183 58.68 -34.58 -4.51
CA SER A 183 59.83 -34.78 -5.39
C SER A 183 61.12 -34.16 -4.82
N TRP A 184 61.01 -33.01 -4.16
CA TRP A 184 62.12 -32.35 -3.50
C TRP A 184 62.59 -33.15 -2.27
N PHE A 185 61.66 -33.59 -1.43
CA PHE A 185 61.97 -34.46 -0.28
C PHE A 185 62.63 -35.76 -0.72
N GLN A 186 62.15 -36.40 -1.79
CA GLN A 186 62.77 -37.62 -2.35
C GLN A 186 64.21 -37.37 -2.80
N ARG A 187 64.48 -36.25 -3.49
CA ARG A 187 65.84 -35.87 -3.90
C ARG A 187 66.73 -35.55 -2.70
N LEU A 188 66.20 -34.81 -1.73
CA LEU A 188 66.91 -34.47 -0.49
C LEU A 188 67.28 -35.73 0.30
N HIS A 189 66.33 -36.65 0.50
CA HIS A 189 66.58 -37.94 1.15
C HIS A 189 67.59 -38.78 0.36
N SER A 190 67.57 -38.73 -0.97
CA SER A 190 68.55 -39.44 -1.80
C SER A 190 69.97 -38.87 -1.64
N MET A 191 70.11 -37.55 -1.52
CA MET A 191 71.42 -36.89 -1.35
C MET A 191 71.97 -37.02 0.07
N ILE A 192 71.14 -36.84 1.10
CA ILE A 192 71.58 -36.78 2.50
C ILE A 192 71.43 -38.13 3.22
N GLY A 193 70.57 -39.03 2.76
CA GLY A 193 70.38 -40.37 3.33
C GLY A 193 71.68 -41.14 3.58
N PRO A 194 72.64 -41.18 2.63
CA PRO A 194 73.94 -41.79 2.86
C PRO A 194 74.74 -41.12 3.99
N LEU A 195 74.68 -39.79 4.11
CA LEU A 195 75.40 -39.04 5.16
C LEU A 195 74.89 -39.41 6.56
N TYR A 196 73.57 -39.51 6.75
CA TYR A 196 72.99 -39.90 8.05
C TYR A 196 73.39 -41.31 8.46
N SER A 197 73.40 -42.27 7.53
CA SER A 197 73.75 -43.67 7.81
C SER A 197 75.21 -43.90 8.27
N THR A 198 76.10 -42.92 8.06
CA THR A 198 77.51 -43.02 8.48
C THR A 198 77.77 -42.49 9.91
N SER A 199 76.81 -41.81 10.53
CA SER A 199 77.00 -41.13 11.82
C SER A 199 76.71 -41.98 13.07
N ASP A 200 76.11 -43.17 12.92
CA ASP A 200 75.65 -44.02 14.04
C ASP A 200 76.76 -44.76 14.81
N LYS A 201 78.05 -44.57 14.47
CA LYS A 201 79.16 -45.31 15.10
C LYS A 201 79.96 -44.56 16.17
N LYS A 202 79.60 -43.35 16.59
CA LYS A 202 80.37 -42.62 17.63
C LYS A 202 79.52 -42.02 18.75
N GLY A 203 79.41 -42.80 19.83
CA GLY A 203 79.44 -42.38 21.24
C GLY A 203 78.75 -41.08 21.66
N LYS A 204 77.68 -41.22 22.44
CA LYS A 204 77.02 -40.16 23.26
C LYS A 204 78.03 -39.20 23.91
N LYS A 205 78.21 -38.00 23.34
CA LYS A 205 78.62 -36.81 24.11
C LYS A 205 77.35 -36.11 24.58
N LYS A 206 77.17 -36.01 25.91
CA LYS A 206 76.14 -35.18 26.54
C LYS A 206 76.37 -33.73 26.13
N VAL A 207 75.55 -33.21 25.22
CA VAL A 207 75.50 -31.78 24.91
C VAL A 207 74.32 -31.21 25.69
N ALA A 208 74.62 -30.30 26.61
CA ALA A 208 73.63 -29.54 27.37
C ALA A 208 72.87 -28.64 26.41
N TYR A 209 71.55 -28.81 26.36
CA TYR A 209 70.65 -28.00 25.54
C TYR A 209 70.35 -26.69 26.28
N VAL A 210 70.92 -25.59 25.79
CA VAL A 210 70.52 -24.23 26.19
C VAL A 210 69.27 -23.88 25.40
N SER A 211 68.13 -23.90 26.07
CA SER A 211 66.83 -23.53 25.53
C SER A 211 66.75 -22.00 25.37
N SER A 212 67.10 -21.47 24.20
CA SER A 212 66.72 -20.11 23.80
C SER A 212 65.32 -20.15 23.22
N GLN A 213 64.40 -19.66 24.04
CA GLN A 213 62.99 -19.48 23.76
C GLN A 213 62.81 -18.20 22.94
N GLU A 214 62.69 -18.33 21.61
CA GLU A 214 62.21 -17.23 20.76
C GLU A 214 60.74 -17.50 20.41
N SER A 215 59.89 -16.75 21.11
CA SER A 215 58.47 -16.58 20.89
C SER A 215 58.24 -15.91 19.53
N SER A 216 57.84 -16.70 18.54
CA SER A 216 57.31 -16.19 17.28
C SER A 216 55.81 -15.97 17.45
N ASP A 217 55.43 -14.69 17.57
CA ASP A 217 54.04 -14.20 17.57
C ASP A 217 53.34 -14.65 16.29
N GLU A 218 52.46 -15.63 16.41
CA GLU A 218 51.49 -16.01 15.38
C GLU A 218 50.49 -14.86 15.25
N SER A 219 50.57 -14.15 14.12
CA SER A 219 49.71 -13.03 13.76
C SER A 219 48.24 -13.46 13.67
N GLU A 220 47.51 -13.23 14.75
CA GLU A 220 46.04 -13.24 14.80
C GLU A 220 45.49 -12.29 13.71
N ALA A 221 44.92 -12.90 12.68
CA ALA A 221 44.25 -12.20 11.60
C ALA A 221 43.14 -11.30 12.18
N SER A 222 43.29 -10.01 11.96
CA SER A 222 42.48 -8.95 12.56
C SER A 222 40.99 -9.05 12.19
N ASP A 223 40.17 -9.43 13.16
CA ASP A 223 38.71 -9.27 13.19
C ASP A 223 38.25 -7.80 13.37
N THR A 224 39.12 -6.83 13.12
CA THR A 224 38.79 -5.40 13.26
C THR A 224 37.96 -4.86 12.10
N SER A 225 37.94 -5.55 10.95
CA SER A 225 37.21 -5.08 9.75
C SER A 225 35.69 -5.09 9.93
N VAL A 226 35.14 -6.08 10.64
CA VAL A 226 33.68 -6.20 10.84
C VAL A 226 33.15 -5.08 11.73
N THR A 227 33.91 -4.67 12.74
CA THR A 227 33.50 -3.57 13.62
C THR A 227 33.63 -2.20 12.95
N GLN A 228 34.64 -2.02 12.09
CA GLN A 228 34.80 -0.83 11.28
C GLN A 228 33.69 -0.69 10.22
N GLU A 229 33.29 -1.78 9.56
CA GLU A 229 32.20 -1.75 8.58
C GLU A 229 30.84 -1.41 9.25
N LEU A 230 30.59 -1.90 10.46
CA LEU A 230 29.38 -1.55 11.23
C LEU A 230 29.39 -0.08 11.69
N SER A 231 30.56 0.45 12.08
CA SER A 231 30.76 1.86 12.43
C SER A 231 30.48 2.77 11.24
N GLU A 232 31.00 2.43 10.05
CA GLU A 232 30.78 3.19 8.83
C GLU A 232 29.31 3.15 8.40
N ARG A 233 28.67 1.97 8.43
CA ARG A 233 27.23 1.82 8.13
C ARG A 233 26.32 2.58 9.09
N THR A 234 26.67 2.64 10.37
CA THR A 234 25.86 3.41 11.35
C THR A 234 26.10 4.91 11.26
N SER A 235 27.30 5.35 10.86
CA SER A 235 27.58 6.77 10.59
C SER A 235 26.72 7.33 9.45
N MET A 236 26.38 6.49 8.47
CA MET A 236 25.48 6.83 7.37
C MET A 236 23.99 6.90 7.77
N LEU A 237 23.61 6.40 8.95
CA LEU A 237 22.23 6.51 9.47
C LEU A 237 21.95 7.87 10.13
N HIS A 238 22.68 8.92 9.73
CA HIS A 238 22.38 10.29 10.15
C HIS A 238 21.01 10.69 9.58
N ILE A 239 19.98 10.64 10.42
CA ILE A 239 18.66 11.20 10.12
C ILE A 239 18.80 12.73 10.13
N SER A 240 19.29 13.27 9.01
CA SER A 240 19.42 14.72 8.80
C SER A 240 18.06 15.42 8.71
N GLU A 241 17.00 14.65 8.47
CA GLU A 241 15.67 15.16 8.26
C GLU A 241 14.72 14.64 9.33
N LYS A 242 14.64 15.38 10.44
CA LYS A 242 13.48 15.28 11.32
C LYS A 242 12.29 15.77 10.52
N ARG A 243 11.45 14.83 10.07
CA ARG A 243 10.18 15.12 9.42
C ARG A 243 9.47 16.21 10.22
N LYS A 244 9.25 17.38 9.60
CA LYS A 244 8.36 18.37 10.17
C LYS A 244 7.00 17.68 10.27
N GLN A 245 6.48 17.61 11.49
CA GLN A 245 5.10 17.23 11.74
C GLN A 245 4.24 18.07 10.79
N GLY A 246 3.50 17.39 9.91
CA GLY A 246 2.74 18.07 8.86
C GLY A 246 1.78 19.10 9.45
N PRO A 247 1.29 20.05 8.65
CA PRO A 247 0.26 20.99 9.09
C PRO A 247 -0.90 20.19 9.69
N ASP A 248 -1.22 20.52 10.94
CA ASP A 248 -2.17 19.80 11.77
C ASP A 248 -3.50 19.73 11.02
N VAL A 249 -3.87 18.53 10.56
CA VAL A 249 -5.14 18.33 9.86
C VAL A 249 -6.22 18.48 10.93
N GLU A 250 -7.05 19.50 10.80
CA GLU A 250 -8.23 19.72 11.64
C GLU A 250 -9.19 18.53 11.47
N ILE A 251 -9.03 17.51 12.32
CA ILE A 251 -9.96 16.40 12.44
C ILE A 251 -11.13 16.92 13.30
N GLU A 252 -12.15 17.45 12.64
CA GLU A 252 -13.29 18.16 13.23
C GLU A 252 -14.26 17.31 14.09
N ASP A 253 -14.04 16.01 14.27
CA ASP A 253 -15.00 15.14 14.98
C ASP A 253 -14.35 14.19 16.01
N ASN A 254 -13.31 14.64 16.72
CA ASN A 254 -12.84 13.91 17.90
C ASN A 254 -13.42 14.54 19.17
N PRO A 255 -14.32 13.85 19.91
CA PRO A 255 -14.80 14.36 21.18
C PRO A 255 -13.60 14.62 22.10
N PRO A 256 -13.52 15.79 22.76
CA PRO A 256 -12.38 16.14 23.59
C PRO A 256 -12.29 15.14 24.74
N MET A 257 -11.34 14.21 24.65
CA MET A 257 -11.03 13.36 25.81
C MET A 257 -10.52 14.25 26.93
N GLU A 258 -11.25 14.27 28.04
CA GLU A 258 -10.81 14.84 29.31
C GLU A 258 -9.50 14.18 29.72
N LYS A 259 -8.38 14.89 29.48
CA LYS A 259 -7.07 14.42 29.92
C LYS A 259 -6.99 14.65 31.43
N PRO A 260 -6.65 13.63 32.24
CA PRO A 260 -6.49 13.80 33.67
C PRO A 260 -5.44 14.89 33.97
N PRO A 261 -5.62 15.67 35.04
CA PRO A 261 -4.74 16.80 35.36
C PRO A 261 -3.29 16.36 35.41
N LYS A 262 -2.46 16.95 34.54
CA LYS A 262 -1.02 16.73 34.46
C LYS A 262 -0.39 16.94 35.84
N ARG A 263 -0.02 15.85 36.50
CA ARG A 263 0.93 15.89 37.62
C ARG A 263 2.28 16.30 37.05
N THR A 264 2.64 17.57 37.21
CA THR A 264 4.01 18.01 37.03
C THR A 264 4.87 17.30 38.08
N PRO A 265 5.87 16.48 37.70
CA PRO A 265 6.87 16.04 38.65
C PRO A 265 7.64 17.28 39.10
N LYS A 266 7.56 17.62 40.38
CA LYS A 266 8.42 18.64 41.00
C LYS A 266 9.85 18.35 40.60
N GLN A 267 10.50 19.30 39.92
CA GLN A 267 11.94 19.27 39.69
C GLN A 267 12.66 19.31 41.04
N GLY A 268 12.87 18.14 41.64
CA GLY A 268 13.84 17.94 42.71
C GLY A 268 15.14 17.49 42.07
N GLY A 269 16.20 18.27 42.23
CA GLY A 269 17.54 17.95 41.72
C GLY A 269 18.01 16.59 42.24
N LEU A 270 17.99 15.59 41.39
CA LEU A 270 18.57 14.28 41.67
C LEU A 270 20.02 14.27 41.18
N LYS A 271 20.93 14.16 42.15
CA LYS A 271 22.36 13.92 41.96
C LYS A 271 22.58 12.68 41.07
N PRO A 272 23.64 12.64 40.24
CA PRO A 272 23.94 11.48 39.42
C PRO A 272 24.23 10.27 40.31
N VAL A 273 23.31 9.30 40.29
CA VAL A 273 23.49 7.99 40.93
C VAL A 273 24.40 7.15 40.04
N LYS A 274 25.54 6.74 40.61
CA LYS A 274 26.50 5.82 39.99
C LYS A 274 25.78 4.52 39.61
N LEU A 275 25.63 4.28 38.30
CA LEU A 275 25.12 3.01 37.78
C LEU A 275 26.21 1.95 37.95
N THR A 276 26.06 1.09 38.94
CA THR A 276 26.84 -0.14 39.04
C THR A 276 26.35 -1.13 38.00
N ALA A 277 27.31 -1.67 37.25
CA ALA A 277 27.13 -2.66 36.21
C ALA A 277 26.44 -3.92 36.77
N ARG A 278 25.21 -4.19 36.31
CA ARG A 278 24.57 -5.50 36.49
C ARG A 278 24.53 -6.21 35.15
N MET A 279 25.62 -6.92 34.87
CA MET A 279 25.66 -7.95 33.83
C MET A 279 24.59 -9.00 34.12
N THR A 280 23.68 -9.23 33.17
CA THR A 280 22.86 -10.43 33.16
C THR A 280 23.28 -11.28 31.97
N ARG A 281 23.96 -12.38 32.33
CA ARG A 281 24.49 -13.41 31.45
C ARG A 281 23.38 -14.45 31.26
N THR A 282 22.71 -14.47 30.11
CA THR A 282 21.73 -15.53 29.81
C THR A 282 22.45 -16.76 29.24
N LYS A 283 22.26 -17.87 29.96
CA LYS A 283 22.83 -19.20 29.71
C LYS A 283 22.24 -19.83 28.45
N ALA A 284 23.12 -20.43 27.63
CA ALA A 284 22.77 -21.42 26.63
C ALA A 284 22.22 -22.69 27.30
N ARG A 285 21.16 -23.26 26.73
CA ARG A 285 20.60 -24.55 27.13
C ARG A 285 20.97 -25.57 26.05
N ARG A 286 21.95 -26.43 26.33
CA ARG A 286 22.12 -27.70 25.63
C ARG A 286 21.16 -28.70 26.27
N LEU A 287 20.29 -29.32 25.47
CA LEU A 287 19.65 -30.57 25.84
C LEU A 287 20.21 -31.67 24.95
N SER A 288 20.99 -32.52 25.62
CA SER A 288 21.35 -33.86 25.23
C SER A 288 20.15 -34.80 25.41
N GLY A 289 20.01 -35.74 24.48
CA GLY A 289 19.19 -36.95 24.59
C GLY A 289 19.37 -37.73 23.29
N LYS A 290 20.31 -38.67 23.21
CA LYS A 290 20.38 -40.05 23.77
C LYS A 290 19.71 -41.07 22.84
N MET A 291 20.58 -42.00 22.42
CA MET A 291 20.40 -43.41 22.04
C MET A 291 19.28 -43.77 21.08
#